data_AF-A0A7V9TWB8-F1
#
_entry.id   AF-A0A7V9TWB8-F1
#
_cell.length_a   1.000
_cell.length_b   1.000
_cell.length_c   1.000
_cell.angle_alpha   90.00
_cell.angle_beta   90.00
_cell.angle_gamma   90.00
#
_symmetry.space_group_name_H-M   'P 1'
#
loop_
_entity.id
_entity.type
_entity.pdbx_description
1 polymer ?
#
loop_
_entity_poly.entity_id
_entity_poly.type
_entity_poly.pdbx_seq_one_letter_code
_entity_poly.pdbx_strand_id
1 'polypeptide(L)'
;MAYLLDANVFIQGKNLHYGLDFCPAFWDWLIAGNNAKQVFSIEKVGDEILAGGDQLADWASDRGPGFFLKPADLSTNPNLQSAWLDRQIA
;
A
#
# COMPACT_ATOMS: atom_id res chain seq x y z
N MET A 1 -14.32 -7.51 1.97
CA MET A 1 -14.13 -6.30 1.14
C MET A 1 -12.64 -6.03 1.06
N ALA A 2 -12.12 -5.62 -0.10
CA ALA A 2 -10.70 -5.33 -0.27
C ALA A 2 -10.48 -3.82 -0.40
N TYR A 3 -9.36 -3.32 0.14
CA TYR A 3 -9.04 -1.91 0.27
C TYR A 3 -7.76 -1.58 -0.50
N LEU A 4 -7.76 -0.42 -1.16
CA LEU A 4 -6.62 0.14 -1.86
C LEU A 4 -6.05 1.35 -1.09
N LEU A 5 -4.82 1.22 -0.64
CA LEU A 5 -4.13 2.23 0.16
C LEU A 5 -3.41 3.24 -0.72
N ASP A 6 -3.44 4.50 -0.28
CA ASP A 6 -2.72 5.62 -0.87
C ASP A 6 -1.32 5.80 -0.28
N ALA A 7 -0.42 6.43 -1.03
CA ALA A 7 0.89 6.85 -0.54
C ALA A 7 0.78 7.62 0.78
N ASN A 8 -0.23 8.50 0.92
CA ASN A 8 -0.43 9.27 2.15
C ASN A 8 -0.64 8.42 3.40
N VAL A 9 -1.29 7.25 3.31
CA VAL A 9 -1.48 6.36 4.47
C VAL A 9 -0.13 5.91 5.03
N PHE A 10 0.83 5.64 4.14
CA PHE A 10 2.17 5.21 4.52
C PHE A 10 3.03 6.40 4.96
N ILE A 11 3.04 7.49 4.20
CA ILE A 11 3.84 8.69 4.48
C ILE A 11 3.43 9.34 5.80
N GLN A 12 2.13 9.56 6.01
CA GLN A 12 1.62 10.13 7.26
C GLN A 12 1.72 9.14 8.42
N GLY A 13 1.52 7.84 8.15
CA GLY A 13 1.76 6.78 9.13
C GLY A 13 3.16 6.86 9.71
N LYS A 14 4.18 6.86 8.84
CA LYS A 14 5.58 6.99 9.24
C LYS A 14 5.88 8.33 9.95
N ASN A 15 5.47 9.45 9.37
CA ASN A 15 5.93 10.77 9.80
C ASN A 15 5.23 11.33 11.05
N LEU A 16 4.02 10.87 11.37
CA LEU A 16 3.20 11.48 12.44
C LEU A 16 2.88 10.51 13.57
N HIS A 17 2.22 9.39 13.25
CA HIS A 17 1.48 8.62 14.26
C HIS A 17 2.09 7.24 14.55
N TYR A 18 2.82 6.67 13.60
CA TYR A 18 3.25 5.28 13.59
C TYR A 18 4.64 5.12 12.94
N GLY A 19 5.64 5.84 13.45
CA GLY A 19 7.03 5.56 13.07
C GLY A 19 7.33 4.06 13.16
N LEU A 20 8.02 3.51 12.17
CA LEU A 20 8.28 2.06 12.03
C LEU A 20 8.86 1.45 13.33
N ASP A 21 9.72 2.22 14.01
CA ASP A 21 10.36 1.82 15.26
C ASP A 21 9.50 2.08 16.51
N PHE A 22 8.47 2.93 16.41
CA PHE A 22 7.63 3.35 17.53
C PHE A 22 6.34 2.54 17.65
N CYS A 23 5.72 2.18 16.53
CA CYS A 23 4.49 1.39 16.51
C CYS A 23 4.50 0.36 15.36
N PRO A 24 5.24 -0.76 15.51
CA PRO A 24 5.33 -1.79 14.48
C PRO A 24 3.96 -2.47 14.24
N ALA A 25 3.09 -2.50 15.24
CA ALA A 25 1.78 -3.14 15.16
C ALA A 25 0.88 -2.60 14.03
N PHE A 26 1.00 -1.32 13.67
CA PHE A 26 0.29 -0.75 12.52
C PHE A 26 0.78 -1.38 11.20
N TRP A 27 2.09 -1.49 11.04
CA TRP A 27 2.72 -2.06 9.84
C TRP A 27 2.49 -3.56 9.74
N ASP A 28 2.54 -4.27 10.86
CA ASP A 28 2.19 -5.69 10.93
C ASP A 28 0.72 -5.92 10.58
N TRP A 29 -0.18 -5.04 10.99
CA TRP A 29 -1.59 -5.10 10.63
C TRP A 29 -1.80 -4.94 9.12
N LEU A 30 -1.05 -4.04 8.46
CA LEU A 30 -1.07 -3.90 7.00
C LEU A 30 -0.63 -5.19 6.30
N ILE A 31 0.46 -5.80 6.78
CA ILE A 31 0.99 -7.06 6.24
C ILE A 31 -0.03 -8.20 6.45
N ALA A 32 -0.60 -8.32 7.65
CA ALA A 32 -1.62 -9.31 7.95
C ALA A 32 -2.88 -9.13 7.08
N GLY A 33 -3.31 -7.89 6.86
CA GLY A 33 -4.42 -7.56 5.97
C GLY A 33 -4.13 -7.92 4.50
N ASN A 34 -2.89 -7.75 4.04
CA ASN A 34 -2.49 -8.18 2.70
C ASN A 34 -2.46 -9.71 2.56
N ASN A 35 -1.95 -10.41 3.58
CA ASN A 35 -1.97 -11.88 3.62
C ASN A 35 -3.40 -12.43 3.61
N ALA A 36 -4.35 -11.72 4.25
CA ALA A 36 -5.77 -12.03 4.21
C ALA A 36 -6.48 -11.59 2.91
N LYS A 37 -5.75 -11.03 1.93
CA LYS A 37 -6.28 -10.48 0.67
C LYS A 37 -7.33 -9.39 0.86
N GLN A 38 -7.17 -8.59 1.91
CA GLN A 38 -8.05 -7.48 2.25
C GLN A 38 -7.41 -6.12 2.02
N VAL A 39 -6.08 -6.01 2.07
CA VAL A 39 -5.37 -4.73 1.96
C VAL A 39 -4.32 -4.82 0.86
N PHE A 40 -4.33 -3.84 -0.03
CA PHE A 40 -3.40 -3.73 -1.15
C PHE A 40 -3.05 -2.27 -1.39
N SER A 41 -2.01 -2.05 -2.18
CA SER A 41 -1.75 -0.77 -2.84
C SER A 41 -1.45 -1.02 -4.32
N ILE A 42 -1.16 0.02 -5.08
CA ILE A 42 -0.83 -0.08 -6.52
C ILE A 42 0.64 0.16 -6.76
N GLU A 43 1.16 -0.37 -7.88
CA GLU A 43 2.56 -0.20 -8.29
C GLU A 43 2.99 1.28 -8.25
N LYS A 44 2.14 2.20 -8.74
CA LYS A 44 2.44 3.64 -8.76
C LYS A 44 2.68 4.21 -7.37
N VAL A 45 1.93 3.75 -6.37
CA VAL A 45 2.13 4.16 -4.97
C VAL A 45 3.40 3.54 -4.41
N GLY A 46 3.70 2.29 -4.76
CA GLY A 46 4.98 1.66 -4.44
C GLY A 46 6.16 2.45 -5.00
N ASP A 47 6.11 2.85 -6.27
CA ASP A 47 7.15 3.65 -6.92
C ASP A 47 7.36 5.01 -6.24
N GLU A 48 6.26 5.68 -5.85
CA GLU A 48 6.30 6.94 -5.12
C GLU A 48 6.98 6.79 -3.74
N ILE A 49 6.66 5.72 -3.02
CA ILE A 49 7.27 5.42 -1.73
C ILE A 49 8.76 5.09 -1.89
N LEU A 50 9.10 4.27 -2.89
CA LEU A 50 10.49 3.89 -3.18
C LEU A 50 11.35 5.09 -3.56
N ALA A 51 10.79 6.06 -4.29
CA ALA A 51 11.48 7.30 -4.65
C ALA A 51 11.88 8.16 -3.44
N GLY A 52 11.24 7.96 -2.28
CA GLY A 52 11.58 8.65 -1.03
C GLY A 52 12.95 8.25 -0.45
N GLY A 53 13.45 7.04 -0.77
CA GLY A 53 14.80 6.60 -0.38
C GLY A 53 15.06 6.54 1.13
N ASP A 54 14.04 6.28 1.92
CA ASP A 54 14.11 6.28 3.39
C ASP A 54 13.64 4.93 3.99
N GLN A 55 13.55 4.81 5.32
CA GLN A 55 13.12 3.57 5.99
C GLN A 55 11.78 3.01 5.48
N LEU A 56 10.88 3.86 4.97
CA LEU A 56 9.62 3.41 4.37
C LEU A 56 9.82 2.82 2.97
N ALA A 57 10.78 3.32 2.21
CA ALA A 57 11.20 2.71 0.96
C ALA A 57 11.76 1.30 1.19
N ASP A 58 12.60 1.12 2.22
CA ASP A 58 13.11 -0.19 2.61
C ASP A 58 11.96 -1.14 2.95
N TRP A 59 11.02 -0.72 3.80
CA TRP A 59 9.83 -1.50 4.15
C TRP A 59 8.98 -1.88 2.93
N ALA A 60 8.78 -0.94 2.00
CA ALA A 60 7.98 -1.17 0.79
C ALA A 60 8.65 -2.15 -0.17
N SER A 61 9.98 -2.08 -0.30
CA SER A 61 10.76 -2.95 -1.17
C SER A 61 10.59 -4.44 -0.83
N ASP A 62 10.38 -4.76 0.45
CA ASP A 62 10.17 -6.12 0.94
C ASP A 62 8.77 -6.71 0.63
N ARG A 63 7.80 -5.90 0.18
CA ARG A 63 6.40 -6.35 0.01
C ARG A 63 6.10 -6.90 -1.39
N GLY A 64 6.82 -6.42 -2.41
CA GLY A 64 6.73 -6.92 -3.78
C GLY A 64 5.33 -6.85 -4.42
N PRO A 65 5.11 -7.58 -5.53
CA PRO A 65 3.90 -7.47 -6.36
C PRO A 65 2.64 -8.06 -5.70
N GLY A 66 2.77 -8.78 -4.59
CA GLY A 66 1.62 -9.28 -3.82
C GLY A 66 0.92 -8.20 -3.01
N PHE A 67 1.63 -7.10 -2.71
CA PHE A 67 1.13 -5.96 -1.97
C PHE A 67 0.88 -4.75 -2.88
N PHE A 68 1.82 -4.46 -3.77
CA PHE A 68 1.71 -3.41 -4.78
C PHE A 68 1.27 -4.02 -6.11
N LEU A 69 -0.05 -3.99 -6.34
CA LEU A 69 -0.66 -4.63 -7.50
C LEU A 69 -0.43 -3.82 -8.77
N LYS A 70 -0.17 -4.53 -9.88
CA LYS A 70 -0.15 -3.91 -11.21
C LYS A 70 -1.58 -3.67 -11.69
N PRO A 71 -1.81 -2.70 -12.59
CA PRO A 71 -3.13 -2.46 -13.18
C PRO A 71 -3.78 -3.72 -13.77
N ALA A 72 -3.00 -4.61 -14.37
CA ALA A 72 -3.47 -5.88 -14.90
C ALA A 72 -4.06 -6.80 -13.82
N ASP A 73 -3.48 -6.82 -12.62
CA ASP A 73 -3.88 -7.70 -11.52
C ASP A 73 -5.16 -7.20 -10.82
N LEU A 74 -5.46 -5.90 -10.90
CA LEU A 74 -6.67 -5.31 -10.34
C LEU A 74 -7.94 -5.82 -11.04
N SER A 75 -7.84 -6.19 -12.33
CA SER A 75 -8.97 -6.72 -13.11
C SER A 75 -9.55 -8.03 -12.57
N THR A 76 -8.77 -8.75 -11.74
CA THR A 76 -9.20 -10.00 -11.12
C THR A 76 -10.12 -9.79 -9.92
N ASN A 77 -10.25 -8.56 -9.42
CA ASN A 77 -11.12 -8.19 -8.31
C ASN A 77 -11.94 -6.92 -8.66
N PRO A 78 -13.23 -7.07 -9.02
CA PRO A 78 -14.08 -5.95 -9.45
C PRO A 78 -14.11 -4.77 -8.46
N ASN A 79 -14.05 -5.04 -7.16
CA ASN A 79 -14.07 -3.99 -6.13
C ASN A 79 -12.78 -3.15 -6.15
N LEU A 80 -11.63 -3.79 -6.40
CA LEU A 80 -10.35 -3.10 -6.51
C LEU A 80 -10.27 -2.30 -7.82
N GLN A 81 -10.85 -2.83 -8.90
CA GLN A 81 -10.93 -2.14 -10.18
C GLN A 81 -11.74 -0.85 -10.10
N SER A 82 -12.92 -0.88 -9.47
CA SER A 82 -13.74 0.33 -9.27
C SER A 82 -13.00 1.39 -8.42
N ALA A 83 -12.42 0.98 -7.29
CA ALA A 83 -11.68 1.90 -6.42
C ALA A 83 -10.44 2.53 -7.11
N TRP A 84 -9.82 1.81 -8.05
CA TRP A 84 -8.71 2.33 -8.85
C TRP A 84 -9.17 3.33 -9.92
N LEU A 85 -10.28 3.05 -10.61
CA LEU A 85 -10.84 3.95 -11.62
C LEU A 85 -11.19 5.31 -11.00
N ASP A 86 -11.80 5.32 -9.82
CA ASP A 86 -12.15 6.56 -9.10
C ASP A 86 -10.92 7.43 -8.80
N ARG A 87 -9.73 6.83 -8.61
CA ARG A 87 -8.48 7.55 -8.37
C ARG A 87 -7.79 8.06 -9.63
N GLN A 88 -8.12 7.57 -10.83
CA GLN A 88 -7.51 8.09 -12.06
C GLN A 88 -8.17 9.37 -12.58
N ILE A 89 -9.38 9.67 -12.11
CA ILE A 89 -10.23 10.75 -12.62
C ILE A 89 -10.24 11.96 -11.67
N ALA A 90 -9.69 11.80 -10.46
CA ALA A 90 -9.50 12.85 -9.45
C ALA A 90 -8.09 13.45 -9.54
#